data_AF-A0A4P1KEK0-F1
#
_entry.id   AF-A0A4P1KEK0-F1
#
_cell.length_a   1.000
_cell.length_b   1.000
_cell.length_c   1.000
_cell.angle_alpha   90.00
_cell.angle_beta   90.00
_cell.angle_gamma   90.00
#
_symmetry.space_group_name_H-M   'P 1'
#
loop_
_entity.id
_entity.type
_entity.pdbx_description
1 polymer ?
#
loop_
_entity_poly.entity_id
_entity_poly.type
_entity_poly.pdbx_seq_one_letter_code
_entity_poly.pdbx_strand_id
1 'polypeptide(L)'
;MKPLSFKRHRFPSEVIRHAVWLYFRFNLSFRDVEELMAQRGIDVSYETIRCWTIKFGPLIARRLKKRRVPPTGRWHLDEMVCKIGGRRMYLWRAVDDEGEVLDVVVQRRRDTEGSHPVRTAAS
;
A
#
# COMPACT_ATOMS: atom_id res chain seq x y z
N MET A 1 -3.11 -6.23 -20.44
CA MET A 1 -3.06 -6.39 -18.96
C MET A 1 -4.21 -7.30 -18.55
N LYS A 2 -3.97 -8.45 -17.91
CA LYS A 2 -5.06 -9.40 -17.58
C LYS A 2 -6.06 -8.74 -16.59
N PRO A 3 -7.38 -8.75 -16.88
CA PRO A 3 -8.38 -8.24 -15.95
C PRO A 3 -8.42 -9.11 -14.67
N LEU A 4 -8.70 -8.50 -13.52
CA LEU A 4 -8.87 -9.25 -12.26
C LEU A 4 -10.09 -10.14 -12.39
N SER A 5 -9.90 -11.43 -12.16
CA SER A 5 -11.01 -12.36 -12.01
C SER A 5 -11.52 -12.32 -10.57
N PHE A 6 -12.75 -11.83 -10.42
CA PHE A 6 -13.51 -11.89 -9.17
C PHE A 6 -14.38 -13.15 -9.09
N LYS A 7 -14.27 -14.08 -10.05
CA LYS A 7 -15.01 -15.34 -10.01
C LYS A 7 -14.65 -16.12 -8.74
N ARG A 8 -15.64 -16.84 -8.20
CA ARG A 8 -15.52 -17.69 -6.99
C ARG A 8 -15.25 -16.93 -5.69
N HIS A 9 -15.70 -15.69 -5.55
CA HIS A 9 -15.75 -15.01 -4.25
C HIS A 9 -17.20 -14.89 -3.81
N ARG A 10 -17.44 -15.06 -2.50
CA ARG A 10 -18.76 -14.88 -1.87
C ARG A 10 -19.28 -13.45 -2.02
N PHE A 11 -18.38 -12.48 -2.04
CA PHE A 11 -18.72 -11.06 -2.08
C PHE A 11 -18.68 -10.50 -3.50
N PRO A 12 -19.57 -9.54 -3.82
CA PRO A 12 -19.51 -8.81 -5.08
C PRO A 12 -18.16 -8.13 -5.30
N SER A 13 -17.76 -8.00 -6.56
CA SER A 13 -16.47 -7.38 -6.92
C SER A 13 -16.34 -5.93 -6.44
N GLU A 14 -17.45 -5.20 -6.29
CA GLU A 14 -17.47 -3.83 -5.76
C GLU A 14 -17.08 -3.80 -4.27
N VAL A 15 -17.60 -4.72 -3.47
CA VAL A 15 -17.28 -4.86 -2.03
C VAL A 15 -15.79 -5.14 -1.85
N ILE A 16 -15.27 -6.09 -2.62
CA ILE A 16 -13.86 -6.48 -2.60
C ILE A 16 -12.97 -5.29 -2.99
N ARG A 17 -13.32 -4.60 -4.09
CA ARG A 17 -12.58 -3.43 -4.55
C ARG A 17 -12.60 -2.31 -3.52
N HIS A 18 -13.73 -2.06 -2.88
CA HIS A 18 -13.88 -1.01 -1.89
C HIS A 18 -13.02 -1.29 -0.65
N ALA A 19 -13.08 -2.50 -0.10
CA ALA A 19 -12.28 -2.87 1.07
C ALA A 19 -10.77 -2.75 0.80
N VAL A 20 -10.30 -3.26 -0.35
CA VAL A 20 -8.88 -3.16 -0.73
C VAL A 20 -8.49 -1.70 -1.02
N TRP A 21 -9.38 -0.91 -1.62
CA TRP A 21 -9.14 0.51 -1.85
C TRP A 21 -9.01 1.31 -0.56
N LEU A 22 -9.88 1.07 0.44
CA LEU A 22 -9.81 1.73 1.75
C LEU A 22 -8.44 1.50 2.39
N TYR A 23 -7.95 0.25 2.38
CA TYR A 23 -6.63 -0.10 2.90
C TYR A 23 -5.50 0.71 2.23
N PHE A 24 -5.44 0.72 0.89
CA PHE A 24 -4.36 1.40 0.16
C PHE A 24 -4.48 2.93 0.12
N ARG A 25 -5.69 3.50 0.30
CA ARG A 25 -5.92 4.94 0.17
C ARG A 25 -5.74 5.70 1.48
N PHE A 26 -6.06 5.08 2.61
CA PHE A 26 -6.15 5.75 3.91
C PHE A 26 -5.19 5.18 4.97
N ASN A 27 -4.25 4.30 4.60
CA ASN A 27 -3.31 3.64 5.53
C ASN A 27 -4.01 2.94 6.71
N LEU A 28 -5.22 2.44 6.50
CA LEU A 28 -6.03 1.77 7.52
C LEU A 28 -5.48 0.39 7.84
N SER A 29 -5.64 -0.06 9.09
CA SER A 29 -5.41 -1.44 9.47
C SER A 29 -6.49 -2.35 8.86
N PHE A 30 -6.23 -3.65 8.73
CA PHE A 30 -7.27 -4.58 8.25
C PHE A 30 -8.48 -4.67 9.19
N ARG A 31 -8.28 -4.40 10.49
CA ARG A 31 -9.36 -4.34 11.48
C ARG A 31 -10.19 -3.07 11.30
N ASP A 32 -9.55 -1.94 11.02
CA ASP A 32 -10.27 -0.69 10.76
C ASP A 32 -11.14 -0.83 9.50
N VAL A 33 -10.62 -1.52 8.46
CA VAL A 33 -11.42 -1.82 7.26
C VAL A 33 -12.57 -2.78 7.59
N GLU A 34 -12.36 -3.81 8.40
CA GLU A 34 -13.43 -4.72 8.88
C GLU A 34 -14.53 -3.92 9.59
N GLU A 35 -14.18 -3.03 10.51
CA GLU A 35 -15.13 -2.16 11.22
C GLU A 35 -15.89 -1.23 10.28
N LEU A 36 -15.21 -0.60 9.32
CA LEU A 36 -15.85 0.28 8.33
C LEU A 36 -16.80 -0.47 7.40
N MET A 37 -16.50 -1.73 7.07
CA MET A 37 -17.39 -2.57 6.28
C MET A 37 -18.60 -3.02 7.11
N ALA A 38 -18.41 -3.34 8.40
CA ALA A 38 -19.47 -3.68 9.34
C ALA A 38 -20.46 -2.51 9.55
N GLN A 39 -19.96 -1.26 9.63
CA GLN A 39 -20.80 -0.05 9.67
C GLN A 39 -21.74 0.08 8.47
N ARG A 40 -21.40 -0.56 7.34
CA ARG A 40 -22.22 -0.61 6.11
C ARG A 40 -23.09 -1.87 6.01
N GLY A 41 -23.17 -2.66 7.09
CA GLY A 41 -23.90 -3.93 7.12
C GLY A 41 -23.22 -5.07 6.38
N ILE A 42 -21.92 -4.96 6.10
CA ILE A 42 -21.15 -5.99 5.39
C ILE A 42 -20.29 -6.72 6.41
N ASP A 43 -20.73 -7.93 6.79
CA ASP A 43 -19.96 -8.82 7.67
C ASP A 43 -18.83 -9.51 6.89
N VAL A 44 -17.60 -9.05 7.09
CA VAL A 44 -16.40 -9.58 6.45
C VAL A 44 -15.22 -9.55 7.41
N SER A 45 -14.52 -10.68 7.56
CA SER A 45 -13.41 -10.75 8.50
C SER A 45 -12.16 -10.00 8.02
N TYR A 46 -11.35 -9.51 8.96
CA TYR A 46 -10.04 -8.90 8.68
C TYR A 46 -9.12 -9.84 7.87
N GLU A 47 -9.20 -11.16 8.10
CA GLU A 47 -8.43 -12.16 7.34
C GLU A 47 -8.87 -12.24 5.89
N THR A 48 -10.17 -12.11 5.63
CA THR A 48 -10.74 -12.06 4.28
C THR A 48 -10.24 -10.81 3.55
N ILE A 49 -10.26 -9.65 4.22
CA ILE A 49 -9.73 -8.39 3.69
C ILE A 49 -8.23 -8.52 3.40
N ARG A 50 -7.46 -9.12 4.31
CA ARG A 50 -6.03 -9.40 4.11
C ARG A 50 -5.80 -10.28 2.88
N CYS A 51 -6.56 -11.36 2.71
CA CYS A 51 -6.46 -12.24 1.54
C CYS A 51 -6.78 -11.49 0.24
N TRP A 52 -7.81 -10.65 0.22
CA TRP A 52 -8.14 -9.81 -0.92
C TRP A 52 -7.05 -8.78 -1.21
N THR A 53 -6.46 -8.20 -0.18
CA THR A 53 -5.38 -7.22 -0.33
C THR A 53 -4.15 -7.86 -0.94
N ILE A 54 -3.77 -9.07 -0.52
CA ILE A 54 -2.66 -9.83 -1.12
C ILE A 54 -2.97 -10.14 -2.60
N LYS A 55 -4.20 -10.56 -2.90
CA LYS A 55 -4.59 -11.00 -4.25
C LYS A 55 -4.78 -9.85 -5.24
N PHE A 56 -5.48 -8.79 -4.84
CA PHE A 56 -5.94 -7.70 -5.71
C PHE A 56 -5.14 -6.42 -5.52
N GLY A 57 -4.46 -6.28 -4.38
CA GLY A 57 -3.70 -5.09 -4.00
C GLY A 57 -2.70 -4.63 -5.03
N PRO A 58 -1.82 -5.49 -5.60
CA PRO A 58 -0.84 -5.05 -6.58
C PRO A 58 -1.45 -4.34 -7.80
N LEU A 59 -2.62 -4.79 -8.26
CA LEU A 59 -3.29 -4.15 -9.39
C LEU A 59 -3.99 -2.86 -8.98
N ILE A 60 -4.65 -2.85 -7.83
CA ILE A 60 -5.36 -1.68 -7.31
C ILE A 60 -4.37 -0.58 -6.97
N ALA A 61 -3.27 -0.90 -6.26
CA ALA A 61 -2.17 0.01 -5.98
C ALA A 61 -1.57 0.59 -7.26
N ARG A 62 -1.34 -0.22 -8.30
CA ARG A 62 -0.86 0.29 -9.59
C ARG A 62 -1.86 1.25 -10.25
N ARG A 63 -3.16 0.95 -10.21
CA ARG A 63 -4.19 1.85 -10.76
C ARG A 63 -4.30 3.15 -9.96
N LEU A 64 -4.16 3.07 -8.64
CA LEU A 64 -4.09 4.25 -7.78
C LEU A 64 -2.88 5.10 -8.14
N LYS A 65 -1.68 4.51 -8.22
CA LYS A 65 -0.46 5.20 -8.67
C LYS A 65 -0.60 5.87 -10.03
N LYS A 66 -1.24 5.21 -11.02
CA LYS A 66 -1.49 5.80 -12.34
C LYS A 66 -2.46 6.98 -12.36
N ARG A 67 -3.36 7.06 -11.38
CA ARG A 67 -4.34 8.16 -11.26
C ARG A 67 -3.82 9.30 -10.39
N ARG A 68 -2.67 9.14 -9.74
CA ARG A 68 -2.07 10.19 -8.92
C ARG A 68 -1.50 11.29 -9.82
N VAL A 69 -1.52 12.50 -9.29
CA VAL A 69 -0.79 13.65 -9.87
C VAL A 69 0.70 13.28 -9.88
N PRO A 70 1.46 13.68 -10.92
CA PRO A 70 2.91 13.49 -10.92
C PRO A 70 3.51 14.12 -9.67
N PRO A 71 4.43 13.43 -8.98
CA PRO A 71 5.09 13.99 -7.82
C PRO A 71 5.87 15.24 -8.19
N THR A 72 5.97 16.19 -7.26
CA THR A 72 6.67 17.45 -7.50
C THR A 72 8.18 17.23 -7.64
N GLY A 73 8.89 18.23 -8.17
CA GLY A 73 10.34 18.15 -8.37
C GLY A 73 11.16 18.14 -7.07
N ARG A 74 10.54 18.30 -5.91
CA ARG A 74 11.20 18.35 -4.61
C ARG A 74 10.78 17.15 -3.77
N TRP A 75 11.75 16.37 -3.32
CA TRP A 75 11.54 15.21 -2.46
C TRP A 75 12.47 15.23 -1.26
N HIS A 76 12.05 14.58 -0.18
CA HIS A 76 12.79 14.39 1.06
C HIS A 76 12.92 12.89 1.36
N LEU A 77 13.99 12.52 2.07
CA LEU A 77 14.26 11.16 2.50
C LEU A 77 13.96 11.03 4.00
N ASP A 78 12.96 10.22 4.34
CA ASP A 78 12.62 9.89 5.73
C ASP A 78 13.33 8.61 6.17
N GLU A 79 14.00 8.65 7.32
CA GLU A 79 14.48 7.47 8.05
C GLU A 79 13.48 7.09 9.15
N MET A 80 13.04 5.84 9.18
CA MET A 80 12.24 5.27 10.27
C MET A 80 12.79 3.94 10.74
N VAL A 81 12.74 3.72 12.06
CA VAL A 81 13.11 2.44 12.67
C VAL A 81 11.86 1.63 12.97
N CYS A 82 11.72 0.45 12.39
CA CYS A 82 10.58 -0.44 12.60
C CYS A 82 11.02 -1.85 13.05
N LYS A 83 10.11 -2.62 13.64
CA LYS A 83 10.34 -4.04 13.96
C LYS A 83 9.57 -4.91 12.97
N ILE A 84 10.26 -5.75 12.21
CA ILE A 84 9.65 -6.70 11.28
C ILE A 84 10.08 -8.11 11.70
N GLY A 85 9.10 -8.97 12.03
CA GLY A 85 9.37 -10.33 12.53
C GLY A 85 10.24 -10.33 13.81
N GLY A 86 10.02 -9.36 14.70
CA GLY A 86 10.79 -9.19 15.94
C GLY A 86 12.18 -8.57 15.78
N ARG A 87 12.66 -8.36 14.56
CA ARG A 87 13.99 -7.78 14.29
C ARG A 87 13.87 -6.30 13.97
N ARG A 88 14.78 -5.49 14.52
CA ARG A 88 14.90 -4.05 14.19
C ARG A 88 15.36 -3.88 12.74
N MET A 89 14.67 -3.04 12.00
CA MET A 89 14.93 -2.71 10.59
C MET A 89 14.91 -1.18 10.43
N TYR A 90 15.65 -0.70 9.44
CA TYR A 90 15.68 0.68 9.00
C TYR A 90 14.88 0.79 7.70
N LEU A 91 13.88 1.66 7.72
CA LEU A 91 12.97 1.96 6.63
C LEU A 91 13.33 3.35 6.11
N TRP A 92 13.75 3.42 4.85
CA TRP A 92 13.99 4.66 4.13
C TRP A 92 12.82 4.90 3.18
N ARG A 93 12.24 6.09 3.19
CA ARG A 93 11.18 6.47 2.24
C ARG A 93 11.56 7.76 1.53
N ALA A 94 11.54 7.75 0.21
CA ALA A 94 11.55 8.97 -0.57
C ALA A 94 10.10 9.47 -0.66
N VAL A 95 9.87 10.72 -0.26
CA VAL A 95 8.54 11.33 -0.18
C VAL A 95 8.60 12.71 -0.83
N ASP A 96 7.60 13.09 -1.63
CA ASP A 96 7.51 14.45 -2.18
C ASP A 96 6.93 15.45 -1.16
N ASP A 97 6.87 16.73 -1.52
CA ASP A 97 6.33 17.80 -0.67
C ASP A 97 4.83 17.68 -0.34
N GLU A 98 4.06 16.94 -1.13
CA GLU A 98 2.66 16.61 -0.85
C GLU A 98 2.50 15.39 0.08
N GLY A 99 3.61 14.77 0.49
CA GLY A 99 3.61 13.60 1.37
C GLY A 99 3.42 12.27 0.64
N GLU A 100 3.54 12.25 -0.70
CA GLU A 100 3.44 11.04 -1.51
C GLU A 100 4.75 10.26 -1.51
N VAL A 101 4.65 8.96 -1.17
CA VAL A 101 5.79 8.06 -1.13
C VAL A 101 6.18 7.63 -2.55
N LEU A 102 7.36 8.05 -2.99
CA LEU A 102 7.97 7.77 -4.29
C LEU A 102 8.59 6.37 -4.32
N ASP A 103 9.40 6.07 -3.29
CA ASP A 103 10.09 4.78 -3.16
C ASP A 103 10.32 4.43 -1.68
N VAL A 104 10.49 3.14 -1.41
CA VAL A 104 10.68 2.60 -0.06
C VAL A 104 11.74 1.51 -0.07
N VAL A 105 12.74 1.66 0.80
CA VAL A 105 13.80 0.66 1.00
C VAL A 105 13.83 0.22 2.46
N VAL A 106 13.93 -1.08 2.70
CA VAL A 106 14.03 -1.65 4.05
C VAL A 106 15.34 -2.42 4.19
N GLN A 107 16.12 -2.11 5.22
CA GLN A 107 17.43 -2.69 5.46
C GLN A 107 17.62 -3.09 6.92
N ARG A 108 18.51 -4.06 7.16
CA ARG A 108 18.87 -4.51 8.51
C ARG A 108 19.90 -3.60 9.19
N ARG A 109 20.77 -2.98 8.38
CA ARG A 109 21.83 -2.09 8.85
C ARG A 109 21.45 -0.65 8.54
N ARG A 110 21.87 0.26 9.40
CA ARG A 110 21.78 1.70 9.17
C ARG A 110 22.95 2.07 8.28
N ASP A 111 22.81 1.77 7.00
CA ASP A 111 23.82 2.15 6.02
C ASP A 111 23.29 3.35 5.25
N THR A 112 23.97 4.49 5.39
CA THR A 112 23.66 5.72 4.67
C THR A 112 24.42 5.77 3.34
N GLU A 113 25.45 4.93 3.17
CA GLU A 113 26.22 4.77 1.92
C GLU A 113 25.55 3.77 0.97
N GLY A 114 24.27 3.99 0.70
CA GLY A 114 23.52 3.25 -0.30
C GLY A 114 22.90 4.23 -1.26
N SER A 115 23.68 4.70 -2.24
CA SER A 115 23.12 5.22 -3.50
C SER A 115 22.40 4.06 -4.20
N HIS A 116 21.24 3.71 -3.67
CA HIS A 116 20.27 2.90 -4.38
C HIS A 116 19.65 3.85 -5.39
N PRO A 117 19.77 3.58 -6.71
CA PRO A 117 19.11 4.40 -7.69
C PRO A 117 17.62 4.34 -7.35
N VAL A 118 17.10 5.44 -6.81
CA VAL A 118 15.66 5.73 -6.84
C VAL A 118 15.32 5.54 -8.30
N ARG A 119 14.61 4.47 -8.63
CA ARG A 119 14.16 4.27 -10.00
C ARG A 119 13.17 5.38 -10.24
N THR A 120 13.67 6.46 -10.84
CA THR A 120 12.88 7.56 -11.36
C THR A 120 11.84 6.93 -12.27
N ALA A 121 10.63 6.71 -11.75
CA ALA A 121 9.48 6.39 -12.55
C ALA A 121 8.98 7.70 -13.17
N ALA A 122 9.85 8.34 -13.96
CA ALA A 122 9.52 9.43 -14.85
C ALA A 122 9.97 9.00 -16.25
N SER A 123 9.05 8.38 -16.98
CA SER A 123 8.87 8.43 -18.43
C SER A 123 7.66 7.59 -18.80
#